data_AF-A0ABD4A683-F1
#
_entry.id   AF-A0ABD4A683-F1
#
_cell.length_a   1.000
_cell.length_b   1.000
_cell.length_c   1.000
_cell.angle_alpha   90.00
_cell.angle_beta   90.00
_cell.angle_gamma   90.00
#
_symmetry.space_group_name_H-M   'P 1'
#
loop_
_entity.id
_entity.type
_entity.pdbx_description
1 polymer ?
#
loop_
_entity_poly.entity_id
_entity_poly.type
_entity_poly.pdbx_seq_one_letter_code
_entity_poly.pdbx_strand_id
1 'polypeptide(L)' 'MFNKEEIEILRQVKEFFKNYGSVAISEYSHNEDGWKYTQDRDIISYDFAETLSIGD' A
#
# COMPACT_ATOMS: atom_id res chain seq x y z
N MET A 1 3.50 20.61 -6.80
CA MET A 1 3.35 19.84 -8.06
C MET A 1 4.20 18.59 -7.89
N PHE A 2 3.68 17.41 -8.17
CA PHE A 2 4.43 16.16 -8.02
C PHE A 2 5.60 16.11 -9.00
N ASN A 3 6.72 15.54 -8.58
CA ASN A 3 7.85 15.25 -9.44
C ASN A 3 7.54 14.02 -10.33
N LYS A 4 8.45 13.71 -11.27
CA LYS A 4 8.23 12.60 -12.21
C LYS A 4 8.17 11.23 -11.54
N GLU A 5 8.98 11.02 -10.50
CA GLU A 5 9.04 9.77 -9.74
C GLU A 5 7.74 9.55 -8.97
N GLU A 6 7.23 10.60 -8.30
CA GLU A 6 5.95 10.58 -7.60
C GLU A 6 4.78 10.29 -8.56
N ILE A 7 4.80 10.85 -9.77
CA ILE A 7 3.77 10.57 -10.79
C ILE A 7 3.81 9.10 -11.22
N GLU A 8 5.00 8.52 -11.38
CA GLU A 8 5.14 7.11 -11.77
C GLU A 8 4.67 6.17 -10.65
N ILE A 9 4.98 6.47 -9.40
CA ILE A 9 4.46 5.73 -8.24
C ILE A 9 2.92 5.75 -8.23
N LEU A 10 2.30 6.92 -8.43
CA LEU A 10 0.85 7.05 -8.50
C LEU A 10 0.25 6.22 -9.65
N ARG A 11 0.95 6.13 -10.79
CA ARG A 11 0.53 5.32 -11.93
C ARG A 11 0.59 3.83 -11.61
N GLN A 12 1.65 3.36 -10.96
CA GLN A 12 1.81 1.96 -10.56
C GLN A 12 0.73 1.52 -9.58
N VAL A 13 0.50 2.30 -8.51
CA VAL A 13 -0.56 2.05 -7.52
C VAL A 13 -1.93 1.99 -8.20
N LYS A 14 -2.22 2.95 -9.09
CA LYS A 14 -3.47 2.98 -9.85
C LYS A 14 -3.65 1.74 -10.71
N GLU A 15 -2.62 1.34 -11.47
CA GLU A 15 -2.70 0.19 -12.37
C GLU A 15 -2.84 -1.14 -11.64
N PHE A 16 -2.19 -1.28 -10.48
CA PHE A 16 -2.31 -2.46 -9.62
C PHE A 16 -3.74 -2.64 -9.10
N PHE A 17 -4.33 -1.58 -8.55
CA PHE A 17 -5.66 -1.62 -7.94
C PHE A 17 -6.82 -1.37 -8.92
N LYS A 18 -6.58 -1.16 -10.22
CA LYS A 18 -7.63 -0.73 -11.18
C LYS A 18 -8.87 -1.63 -11.25
N ASN A 19 -8.71 -2.92 -10.96
CA ASN A 19 -9.78 -3.92 -10.99
C ASN A 19 -10.28 -4.30 -9.58
N TYR A 20 -9.76 -3.68 -8.54
CA TYR A 20 -10.13 -3.97 -7.15
C TYR A 20 -11.31 -3.10 -6.74
N GLY A 21 -12.31 -3.72 -6.12
CA GLY A 21 -13.32 -2.99 -5.35
C GLY A 21 -12.78 -2.60 -3.97
N SER A 22 -13.48 -1.70 -3.28
CA SER A 22 -13.07 -1.22 -1.94
C SER A 22 -12.85 -2.35 -0.93
N VAL A 23 -13.68 -3.39 -0.97
CA VAL A 23 -13.52 -4.58 -0.11
C VAL A 23 -12.21 -5.30 -0.39
N ALA A 24 -11.90 -5.56 -1.66
CA ALA A 24 -10.68 -6.25 -2.05
C ALA A 24 -9.42 -5.43 -1.71
N ILE A 25 -9.48 -4.09 -1.80
CA ILE A 25 -8.39 -3.22 -1.36
C ILE A 25 -8.20 -3.35 0.17
N SER A 26 -9.28 -3.32 0.94
CA SER A 26 -9.20 -3.48 2.40
C SER A 26 -8.63 -4.84 2.80
N GLU A 27 -9.06 -5.92 2.14
CA GLU A 27 -8.54 -7.26 2.37
C GLU A 27 -7.05 -7.37 2.01
N TYR A 28 -6.62 -6.70 0.95
CA TYR A 28 -5.20 -6.59 0.61
C TYR A 28 -4.42 -5.87 1.71
N SER A 29 -4.87 -4.69 2.16
CA SER A 29 -4.19 -3.94 3.24
C SER A 29 -4.14 -4.71 4.56
N HIS A 30 -5.16 -5.52 4.89
CA HIS A 30 -5.12 -6.39 6.07
C HIS A 30 -4.06 -7.51 5.98
N ASN A 31 -3.51 -7.75 4.79
CA ASN A 31 -2.42 -8.69 4.58
C ASN A 31 -1.03 -8.07 4.68
N GLU A 32 -0.91 -6.74 4.77
CA GLU A 32 0.37 -6.06 4.90
C GLU A 32 0.98 -6.29 6.29
N ASP A 33 2.30 -6.40 6.36
CA ASP A 33 3.01 -6.66 7.62
C ASP A 33 2.77 -5.55 8.64
N GLY A 34 2.70 -4.29 8.19
CA GLY A 34 2.34 -3.16 9.03
C GLY A 34 0.98 -3.32 9.71
N TRP A 35 -0.01 -3.91 9.05
CA TRP A 35 -1.30 -4.23 9.64
C TRP A 35 -1.22 -5.44 10.58
N LYS A 36 -0.56 -6.52 10.15
CA LYS A 36 -0.49 -7.79 10.90
C LYS A 36 0.29 -7.69 12.20
N TYR A 37 1.33 -6.85 12.24
CA TYR A 37 2.29 -6.78 13.33
C TYR A 37 2.20 -5.50 14.17
N THR A 38 1.15 -4.70 14.00
CA THR A 38 0.81 -3.59 14.90
C THR A 38 -0.55 -3.80 15.54
N GLN A 39 -0.79 -3.19 16.71
CA GLN A 39 -2.10 -3.23 17.35
C GLN A 39 -2.92 -2.01 16.96
N ASP A 40 -4.23 -2.10 17.20
CA ASP A 40 -5.12 -0.95 17.10
C ASP A 40 -4.55 0.24 17.87
N ARG A 41 -4.44 1.38 17.17
CA ARG A 41 -3.93 2.67 17.68
C ARG A 41 -2.41 2.76 17.84
N ASP A 42 -1.66 1.74 17.45
CA ASP A 42 -0.21 1.85 17.32
C ASP A 42 0.17 2.69 16.09
N ILE A 43 1.35 3.30 16.15
CA ILE A 43 1.96 3.94 14.99
C ILE A 43 2.65 2.85 14.18
N ILE A 44 2.27 2.69 12.91
CA ILE A 44 2.96 1.80 11.98
C ILE A 44 4.32 2.41 11.63
N SER A 45 5.40 1.69 11.94
CA SER A 45 6.76 2.09 11.58
C SER A 45 6.93 2.15 10.06
N TYR A 46 7.74 3.09 9.58
CA TYR A 46 8.10 3.14 8.17
C TYR A 46 8.95 1.94 7.73
N ASP A 47 9.56 1.21 8.66
CA ASP A 47 10.33 -0.01 8.35
C ASP A 47 9.48 -1.07 7.62
N PHE A 48 8.17 -1.09 7.86
CA PHE A 48 7.25 -1.99 7.14
C PHE A 48 7.11 -1.64 5.65
N ALA A 49 7.50 -0.43 5.22
CA ALA A 49 7.49 -0.03 3.82
C ALA A 49 8.38 -0.94 2.95
N GLU A 50 9.44 -1.52 3.52
CA GLU A 50 10.33 -2.47 2.83
C GLU A 50 9.63 -3.77 2.41
N THR A 51 8.49 -4.07 3.03
CA THR A 51 7.72 -5.31 2.78
C THR A 51 6.51 -5.07 1.86
N LEU A 52 6.23 -3.82 1.49
CA LEU A 52 5.13 -3.49 0.58
C LEU A 52 5.38 -4.11 -0.79
N SER A 53 4.37 -4.80 -1.31
CA SER A 53 4.46 -5.53 -2.58
C SER A 53 3.37 -5.05 -3.54
N ILE A 54 3.57 -3.88 -4.13
CA ILE A 54 2.69 -3.31 -5.16
C ILE A 54 3.45 -3.29 -6.49
N GLY A 55 2.98 -4.10 -7.45
CA GLY A 55 3.56 -4.20 -8.79
C GLY A 55 4.82 -5.09 -8.87
N ASP A 56 4.84 -5.98 -9.86
CA ASP A 56 6.08 -6.55 -10.43
C ASP A 56 6.65 -5.60 -11.50
#